data_AF-A0A7W1MWN6-F1
#
_entry.id   AF-A0A7W1MWN6-F1
#
_cell.length_a   1.000
_cell.length_b   1.000
_cell.length_c   1.000
_cell.angle_alpha   90.00
_cell.angle_beta   90.00
_cell.angle_gamma   90.00
#
_symmetry.space_group_name_H-M   'P 1'
#
loop_
_entity.id
_entity.type
_entity.pdbx_description
1 polymer ?
#
loop_
_entity_poly.entity_id
_entity_poly.type
_entity_poly.pdbx_seq_one_letter_code
_entity_poly.pdbx_strand_id
1 'polypeptide(L)'
;MNRTNFRLTSPLLALLLTAGLLLGQVAGAFGQDASAGIRQAMTPEEFRAAGLEKLSPDELSRLDAWLQGDREKAAQKATKREKLQLIVSRVDGVITSITPRQIIRLEDGSTWKVAKTDFQFHGRADHPAAAAYKSFFGWKMRIANVAEIYVVPVHRP
;
A
#
# COMPACT_ATOMS: atom_id res chain seq x y z
N MET A 1 10.81 -9.70 54.77
CA MET A 1 11.68 -8.69 54.11
C MET A 1 10.78 -7.72 53.36
N ASN A 2 10.55 -6.54 53.96
CA ASN A 2 9.72 -5.46 53.42
C ASN A 2 10.46 -4.73 52.29
N ARG A 3 9.83 -4.55 51.13
CA ARG A 3 10.14 -3.43 50.23
C ARG A 3 8.85 -2.79 49.74
N THR A 4 8.65 -1.61 50.27
CA THR A 4 7.59 -0.63 50.04
C THR A 4 7.86 0.23 48.81
N ASN A 5 6.78 0.65 48.13
CA ASN A 5 6.63 1.83 47.27
C ASN A 5 7.31 1.74 45.88
N PHE A 6 6.69 2.12 44.77
CA PHE A 6 5.93 3.34 44.50
C PHE A 6 4.88 3.04 43.40
N ARG A 7 3.61 3.37 43.65
CA ARG A 7 2.62 3.51 42.58
C ARG A 7 2.84 4.88 41.94
N LEU A 8 3.35 4.91 40.72
CA LEU A 8 3.28 6.09 39.84
C LEU A 8 2.27 5.78 38.75
N THR A 9 1.02 6.16 39.04
CA THR A 9 -0.01 6.41 38.03
C THR A 9 0.50 7.50 37.09
N SER A 10 0.86 7.13 35.87
CA SER A 10 0.93 8.07 34.77
C SER A 10 0.35 7.39 33.52
N PRO A 11 -0.96 7.51 33.28
CA PRO A 11 -1.65 6.86 32.16
C PRO A 11 -1.39 7.57 30.82
N LEU A 12 -0.45 8.52 30.76
CA LEU A 12 -0.28 9.41 29.61
C LEU A 12 0.71 8.91 28.54
N LEU A 13 1.30 7.72 28.72
CA LEU A 13 2.30 7.17 27.77
C LEU A 13 1.95 5.78 27.20
N ALA A 14 0.73 5.31 27.42
CA ALA A 14 0.27 3.98 26.97
C ALA A 14 -0.97 4.03 26.05
N LEU A 15 -1.24 5.18 25.42
CA LEU A 15 -2.35 5.34 24.48
C LEU A 15 -1.87 5.91 23.13
N LEU A 16 -0.76 5.38 22.61
CA LEU A 16 -0.19 5.83 21.32
C LEU A 16 -0.04 4.71 20.28
N LEU A 17 -0.47 3.48 20.53
CA LEU A 17 -0.14 2.36 19.63
C LEU A 17 -1.23 1.29 19.39
N THR A 18 -2.46 1.45 19.89
CA THR A 18 -3.47 0.37 19.83
C THR A 18 -4.90 0.81 19.48
N ALA A 19 -5.06 1.80 18.60
CA ALA A 19 -6.37 2.07 18.00
C ALA A 19 -6.22 2.45 16.52
N GLY A 20 -6.61 1.55 15.61
CA GLY A 20 -6.84 1.91 14.21
C GLY A 20 -6.28 0.98 13.13
N LEU A 21 -5.94 -0.28 13.44
CA LEU A 21 -5.65 -1.35 12.47
C LEU A 21 -6.92 -1.80 11.70
N LEU A 22 -7.70 -0.88 11.12
CA LEU A 22 -8.96 -1.19 10.43
C LEU A 22 -9.30 -0.24 9.25
N LEU A 23 -8.31 0.42 8.66
CA LEU A 23 -8.50 1.20 7.42
C LEU A 23 -8.19 0.36 6.17
N GLY A 24 -8.92 -0.74 6.02
CA GLY A 24 -8.70 -1.69 4.94
C GLY A 24 -9.96 -2.22 4.28
N GLN A 25 -11.14 -1.59 4.42
CA GLN A 25 -12.37 -2.06 3.75
C GLN A 25 -13.43 -0.94 3.54
N VAL A 26 -13.05 0.24 3.03
CA VAL A 26 -14.04 1.16 2.44
C VAL A 26 -13.63 1.48 1.00
N ALA A 27 -13.80 0.49 0.13
CA ALA A 27 -14.08 0.75 -1.27
C ALA A 27 -15.53 1.26 -1.35
N GLY A 28 -15.71 2.56 -1.15
CA GLY A 28 -17.03 3.18 -1.09
C GLY A 28 -16.93 4.69 -1.06
N ALA A 29 -16.87 5.29 -2.25
CA ALA A 29 -17.36 6.64 -2.54
C ALA A 29 -17.14 7.72 -1.47
N PHE A 30 -15.89 8.01 -1.10
CA PHE A 30 -15.51 9.41 -0.90
C PHE A 30 -14.74 9.82 -2.14
N GLY A 31 -15.48 10.32 -3.13
CA GLY A 31 -14.90 11.26 -4.06
C GLY A 31 -14.52 12.48 -3.22
N GLN A 32 -13.32 12.48 -2.65
CA GLN A 32 -12.66 13.73 -2.33
C GLN A 32 -12.63 14.47 -3.66
N ASP A 33 -13.40 15.56 -3.77
CA ASP A 33 -13.37 16.43 -4.93
C ASP A 33 -11.89 16.70 -5.22
N ALA A 34 -11.37 16.09 -6.29
CA ALA A 34 -9.93 16.07 -6.57
C ALA A 34 -9.40 17.51 -6.79
N SER A 35 -10.32 18.42 -7.07
CA SER A 35 -10.17 19.85 -7.29
C SER A 35 -10.42 20.73 -6.04
N ALA A 36 -10.86 20.17 -4.91
CA ALA A 36 -11.09 20.94 -3.70
C ALA A 36 -9.76 21.38 -3.07
N GLY A 37 -9.65 22.68 -2.78
CA GLY A 37 -8.53 23.27 -2.06
C GLY A 37 -8.47 22.76 -0.61
N ILE A 38 -7.33 22.95 0.05
CA ILE A 38 -7.03 22.40 1.37
C ILE A 38 -8.07 22.81 2.43
N ARG A 39 -8.67 23.99 2.31
CA ARG A 39 -9.75 24.47 3.20
C ARG A 39 -11.07 23.71 3.02
N GLN A 40 -11.39 23.27 1.81
CA GLN A 40 -12.58 22.45 1.57
C GLN A 40 -12.32 20.97 1.89
N ALA A 41 -11.07 20.53 1.84
CA ALA A 41 -10.68 19.14 2.06
C ALA A 41 -10.62 18.74 3.55
N MET A 42 -10.61 19.70 4.49
CA MET A 42 -10.58 19.44 5.94
C MET A 42 -11.56 20.32 6.68
N THR A 43 -11.91 19.92 7.90
CA THR A 43 -12.76 20.74 8.77
C THR A 43 -12.02 22.00 9.24
N PRO A 44 -12.73 23.09 9.59
CA PRO A 44 -12.10 24.30 10.13
C PRO A 44 -11.28 24.04 11.40
N GLU A 45 -11.69 23.08 12.23
CA GLU A 45 -10.96 22.69 13.44
C GLU A 45 -9.63 22.02 13.11
N GLU A 46 -9.62 21.12 12.12
CA GLU A 46 -8.38 20.48 11.62
C GLU A 46 -7.45 21.50 10.96
N PHE A 47 -8.00 22.47 10.22
CA PHE A 47 -7.24 23.55 9.60
C PHE A 47 -6.53 24.43 10.63
N ARG A 48 -7.23 24.75 11.73
CA ARG A 48 -6.68 25.45 12.88
C ARG A 48 -5.67 24.62 13.65
N ALA A 49 -5.97 23.36 13.94
CA ALA A 49 -5.09 22.44 14.66
C ALA A 49 -3.78 22.19 13.89
N ALA A 50 -3.84 22.16 12.56
CA ALA A 50 -2.67 22.07 11.68
C ALA A 50 -1.88 23.39 11.57
N GLY A 51 -2.40 24.49 12.13
CA GLY A 51 -1.78 25.81 12.10
C GLY A 51 -1.81 26.49 10.74
N LEU A 52 -2.59 25.98 9.78
CA LEU A 52 -2.71 26.52 8.42
C LEU A 52 -3.41 27.88 8.39
N GLU A 53 -4.10 28.25 9.47
CA GLU A 53 -4.71 29.58 9.67
C GLU A 53 -3.71 30.72 9.79
N LYS A 54 -2.45 30.41 10.13
CA LYS A 54 -1.37 31.41 10.27
C LYS A 54 -0.73 31.75 8.93
N LEU A 55 -1.01 30.96 7.89
CA LEU A 55 -0.50 31.18 6.55
C LEU A 55 -1.25 32.32 5.88
N SER A 56 -0.51 33.15 5.16
CA SER A 56 -1.10 34.17 4.31
C SER A 56 -1.92 33.52 3.17
N PRO A 57 -2.86 34.26 2.56
CA PRO A 57 -3.61 33.77 1.40
C PRO A 57 -2.71 33.28 0.26
N ASP A 58 -1.57 33.95 0.04
CA ASP A 58 -0.61 33.59 -1.01
C ASP A 58 0.15 32.30 -0.71
N GLU A 59 0.55 32.08 0.54
CA GLU A 59 1.21 30.84 0.97
C GLU A 59 0.26 29.65 0.88
N LEU A 60 -1.01 29.85 1.25
CA LEU A 60 -2.01 28.82 1.12
C LEU A 60 -2.26 28.45 -0.36
N SER A 61 -2.34 29.44 -1.25
CA SER A 61 -2.49 29.20 -2.69
C SER A 61 -1.33 28.37 -3.26
N ARG A 62 -0.09 28.63 -2.80
CA ARG A 62 1.09 27.82 -3.16
C ARG A 62 1.00 26.39 -2.64
N LEU A 63 0.50 26.20 -1.42
CA LEU A 63 0.28 24.87 -0.84
C LEU A 63 -0.78 24.10 -1.64
N ASP A 64 -1.89 24.75 -2.00
CA ASP A 64 -2.94 24.15 -2.82
C ASP A 64 -2.43 23.73 -4.19
N ALA A 65 -1.66 24.59 -4.86
CA ALA A 65 -1.06 24.27 -6.16
C ALA A 65 -0.07 23.10 -6.06
N TRP A 66 0.74 23.03 -5.00
CA TRP A 66 1.65 21.91 -4.78
C TRP A 66 0.89 20.59 -4.54
N LEU A 67 -0.17 20.62 -3.71
CA LEU A 67 -1.02 19.45 -3.45
C LEU A 67 -1.70 18.96 -4.73
N GLN A 68 -2.20 19.87 -5.57
CA GLN A 68 -2.79 19.52 -6.85
C GLN A 68 -1.79 18.81 -7.76
N GLY A 69 -0.56 19.32 -7.85
CA GLY A 69 0.51 18.68 -8.61
C GLY A 69 0.90 17.29 -8.08
N ASP A 70 0.88 17.08 -6.77
CA ASP A 70 1.12 15.75 -6.17
C ASP A 70 -0.02 14.76 -6.48
N ARG A 71 -1.27 15.21 -6.38
CA ARG A 71 -2.47 14.44 -6.74
C ARG A 71 -2.44 14.02 -8.22
N GLU A 72 -2.09 14.93 -9.12
CA GLU A 72 -1.96 14.63 -10.56
C GLU A 72 -0.90 13.57 -10.83
N LYS A 73 0.26 13.65 -10.15
CA LYS A 73 1.31 12.62 -10.25
C LYS A 73 0.82 11.27 -9.73
N ALA A 74 0.09 11.25 -8.62
CA ALA A 74 -0.50 10.02 -8.08
C ALA A 74 -1.53 9.42 -9.06
N ALA A 75 -2.38 10.24 -9.67
CA ALA A 75 -3.35 9.81 -10.68
C ALA A 75 -2.66 9.27 -11.95
N GLN A 76 -1.62 9.95 -12.44
CA GLN A 76 -0.80 9.45 -13.56
C GLN A 76 -0.11 8.12 -13.24
N LYS A 77 0.36 7.95 -12.00
CA LYS A 77 0.94 6.67 -11.55
C LYS A 77 -0.13 5.58 -11.50
N ALA A 78 -1.33 5.88 -11.03
CA ALA A 78 -2.45 4.93 -11.00
C ALA A 78 -2.86 4.50 -12.41
N THR A 79 -3.08 5.44 -13.33
CA THR A 79 -3.41 5.14 -14.74
C THR A 79 -2.27 4.40 -15.45
N LYS A 80 -1.01 4.73 -15.19
CA LYS A 80 0.14 3.96 -15.72
C LYS A 80 0.13 2.52 -15.23
N ARG A 81 -0.19 2.27 -13.94
CA ARG A 81 -0.31 0.90 -13.40
C ARG A 81 -1.46 0.14 -14.03
N GLU A 82 -2.60 0.79 -14.22
CA GLU A 82 -3.77 0.22 -14.90
C GLU A 82 -3.45 -0.14 -16.35
N LYS A 83 -2.84 0.79 -17.11
CA LYS A 83 -2.43 0.57 -18.50
C LYS A 83 -1.42 -0.58 -18.64
N LEU A 84 -0.52 -0.73 -17.66
CA LEU A 84 0.45 -1.82 -17.61
C LEU A 84 -0.14 -3.14 -17.06
N GLN A 85 -1.43 -3.15 -16.71
CA GLN A 85 -2.11 -4.27 -16.04
C GLN A 85 -1.27 -4.79 -14.86
N LEU A 86 -0.71 -3.86 -14.08
CA LEU A 86 0.21 -4.14 -12.97
C LEU A 86 -0.60 -4.39 -11.69
N ILE A 87 -0.64 -5.65 -11.27
CA ILE A 87 -1.21 -6.11 -10.01
C ILE A 87 -0.08 -6.17 -8.99
N VAL A 88 -0.12 -5.33 -7.96
CA VAL A 88 0.87 -5.30 -6.87
C VAL A 88 0.20 -5.75 -5.59
N SER A 89 0.67 -6.84 -5.02
CA SER A 89 0.18 -7.41 -3.78
C SER A 89 1.36 -8.05 -3.02
N ARG A 90 1.08 -8.84 -2.00
CA ARG A 90 2.05 -9.73 -1.37
C ARG A 90 1.68 -11.17 -1.66
N VAL A 91 2.66 -12.06 -1.63
CA VAL A 91 2.39 -13.49 -1.67
C VAL A 91 1.75 -13.91 -0.35
N ASP A 92 0.65 -14.66 -0.45
CA ASP A 92 -0.04 -15.25 0.68
C ASP A 92 0.77 -16.46 1.18
N GLY A 93 1.67 -16.20 2.14
CA GLY A 93 2.51 -17.19 2.80
C GLY A 93 4.01 -17.06 2.57
N VAL A 94 4.72 -18.14 2.87
CA VAL A 94 6.18 -18.23 2.83
C VAL A 94 6.65 -18.90 1.54
N ILE A 95 7.59 -18.28 0.83
CA ILE A 95 8.27 -18.87 -0.32
C ILE A 95 9.60 -19.45 0.12
N THR A 96 9.75 -20.76 -0.04
CA THR A 96 11.02 -21.49 0.17
C THR A 96 11.60 -22.05 -1.13
N SER A 97 10.77 -22.25 -2.14
CA SER A 97 11.17 -22.69 -3.48
C SER A 97 10.13 -22.23 -4.50
N ILE A 98 10.58 -22.10 -5.76
CA ILE A 98 9.71 -21.83 -6.90
C ILE A 98 9.86 -23.01 -7.85
N THR A 99 8.77 -23.72 -8.10
CA THR A 99 8.74 -24.87 -9.02
C THR A 99 7.83 -24.60 -10.22
N PRO A 100 8.13 -25.16 -11.42
CA PRO A 100 7.23 -25.07 -12.55
C PRO A 100 5.85 -25.64 -12.21
N ARG A 101 4.78 -25.00 -12.72
CA ARG A 101 3.37 -25.33 -12.47
C ARG A 101 2.86 -25.09 -11.04
N GLN A 102 3.71 -24.62 -10.13
CA GLN A 102 3.27 -24.18 -8.81
C GLN A 102 2.26 -23.03 -8.94
N ILE A 103 1.25 -23.03 -8.07
CA ILE A 103 0.29 -21.91 -7.97
C ILE A 103 0.76 -21.01 -6.83
N ILE A 104 0.93 -19.74 -7.14
CA ILE A 104 1.24 -18.69 -6.18
C ILE A 104 -0.04 -17.89 -5.97
N ARG A 105 -0.47 -17.82 -4.71
CA ARG A 105 -1.62 -17.01 -4.31
C ARG A 105 -1.12 -15.69 -3.74
N LEU A 106 -1.78 -14.60 -4.11
CA LEU A 106 -1.51 -13.28 -3.57
C LEU A 106 -2.58 -12.91 -2.54
N GLU A 107 -2.24 -11.99 -1.63
CA GLU A 107 -3.13 -11.49 -0.57
C GLU A 107 -4.40 -10.82 -1.14
N ASP A 108 -4.37 -10.35 -2.39
CA ASP A 108 -5.55 -9.79 -3.08
C ASP A 108 -6.52 -10.87 -3.60
N GLY A 109 -6.22 -12.14 -3.36
CA GLY A 109 -7.00 -13.29 -3.79
C GLY A 109 -6.70 -13.78 -5.21
N SER A 110 -5.85 -13.08 -5.97
CA SER A 110 -5.43 -13.51 -7.30
C SER A 110 -4.49 -14.71 -7.23
N THR A 111 -4.63 -15.62 -8.20
CA THR A 111 -3.86 -16.86 -8.28
C THR A 111 -3.12 -16.97 -9.60
N TRP A 112 -1.83 -17.27 -9.52
CA TRP A 112 -0.91 -17.26 -10.65
C TRP A 112 -0.17 -18.60 -10.74
N LYS A 113 -0.25 -19.27 -11.88
CA LYS A 113 0.48 -20.52 -12.12
C LYS A 113 1.83 -20.23 -12.77
N VAL A 114 2.92 -20.73 -12.20
CA VAL A 114 4.26 -20.62 -12.77
C VAL A 114 4.31 -21.40 -14.10
N ALA A 115 4.65 -20.73 -15.20
CA ALA A 115 4.63 -21.33 -16.53
C ALA A 115 5.82 -22.28 -16.75
N LYS A 116 7.02 -21.71 -16.76
CA LYS A 116 8.32 -22.38 -16.73
C LYS A 116 9.27 -21.48 -15.97
N THR A 117 10.10 -22.07 -15.12
CA THR A 117 11.16 -21.35 -14.43
C THR A 117 12.44 -22.17 -14.52
N ASP A 118 13.50 -21.53 -15.00
CA ASP A 118 14.88 -21.97 -14.93
C ASP A 118 15.56 -21.43 -13.66
N PHE A 119 14.83 -20.69 -12.83
CA PHE A 119 15.31 -20.07 -11.62
C PHE A 119 15.22 -21.05 -10.43
N GLN A 120 16.34 -21.20 -9.72
CA GLN A 120 16.38 -21.91 -8.44
C GLN A 120 16.50 -20.88 -7.30
N PHE A 121 15.43 -20.76 -6.51
CA PHE A 121 15.46 -19.96 -5.29
C PHE A 121 16.06 -20.78 -4.15
N HIS A 122 17.12 -20.27 -3.53
CA HIS A 122 17.67 -20.81 -2.30
C HIS A 122 17.50 -19.76 -1.21
N GLY A 123 16.45 -19.89 -0.40
CA GLY A 123 16.16 -18.93 0.66
C GLY A 123 14.75 -19.12 1.24
N ARG A 124 14.40 -18.24 2.17
CA ARG A 124 13.06 -18.15 2.75
C ARG A 124 12.61 -16.70 2.70
N ALA A 125 11.51 -16.44 2.04
CA ALA A 125 10.87 -15.14 2.01
C ALA A 125 9.47 -15.25 2.61
N ASP A 126 9.18 -14.46 3.64
CA ASP A 126 7.90 -14.45 4.34
C ASP A 126 7.04 -13.29 3.82
N HIS A 127 5.85 -13.60 3.29
CA HIS A 127 4.92 -12.66 2.64
C HIS A 127 5.62 -11.63 1.73
N PRO A 128 6.49 -12.05 0.78
CA PRO A 128 7.22 -11.10 -0.04
C PRO A 128 6.27 -10.29 -0.92
N ALA A 129 6.61 -9.02 -1.14
CA ALA A 129 5.93 -8.20 -2.13
C ALA A 129 6.02 -8.83 -3.52
N ALA A 130 4.91 -8.90 -4.23
CA ALA A 130 4.80 -9.46 -5.57
C ALA A 130 4.07 -8.50 -6.51
N ALA A 131 4.58 -8.40 -7.73
CA ALA A 131 4.00 -7.59 -8.78
C ALA A 131 3.83 -8.42 -10.05
N ALA A 132 2.60 -8.78 -10.39
CA ALA A 132 2.24 -9.42 -11.66
C ALA A 132 1.91 -8.34 -12.70
N TYR A 133 2.46 -8.47 -13.91
CA TYR A 133 2.26 -7.49 -14.97
C TYR A 133 2.27 -8.14 -16.35
N LYS A 134 1.54 -7.51 -17.28
CA LYS A 134 1.50 -7.96 -18.67
C LYS A 134 2.72 -7.44 -19.41
N SER A 135 3.58 -8.36 -19.85
CA SER A 135 4.69 -8.11 -20.76
C SER A 135 4.27 -8.39 -22.20
N PHE A 136 5.13 -8.05 -23.16
CA PHE A 136 4.93 -8.33 -24.58
C PHE A 136 4.82 -9.84 -24.87
N PHE A 137 5.50 -10.67 -24.08
CA PHE A 137 5.57 -12.13 -24.24
C PHE A 137 4.69 -12.91 -23.25
N GLY A 138 3.70 -12.26 -22.64
CA GLY A 138 2.81 -12.87 -21.64
C GLY A 138 2.95 -12.25 -20.25
N TRP A 139 2.43 -12.93 -19.24
CA TRP A 139 2.44 -12.43 -17.86
C TRP A 139 3.75 -12.76 -17.16
N LYS A 140 4.33 -11.75 -16.52
CA LYS A 140 5.49 -11.89 -15.63
C LYS A 140 5.08 -11.52 -14.22
N MET A 141 5.74 -12.14 -13.25
CA MET A 141 5.60 -11.79 -11.85
C MET A 141 6.96 -11.57 -11.23
N ARG A 142 7.15 -10.37 -10.66
CA ARG A 142 8.33 -10.02 -9.88
C ARG A 142 8.01 -10.19 -8.40
N ILE A 143 8.75 -11.06 -7.73
CA ILE A 143 8.68 -11.30 -6.29
C ILE A 143 9.92 -10.66 -5.67
N ALA A 144 9.71 -9.73 -4.75
CA ALA A 144 10.76 -8.93 -4.12
C ALA A 144 11.81 -9.81 -3.44
N ASN A 145 13.08 -9.58 -3.79
CA ASN A 145 14.24 -10.34 -3.28
C ASN A 145 14.18 -11.85 -3.52
N VAL A 146 13.32 -12.30 -4.44
CA VAL A 146 13.18 -13.71 -4.80
C VAL A 146 13.50 -13.90 -6.28
N ALA A 147 12.62 -13.46 -7.18
CA ALA A 147 12.78 -13.70 -8.62
C ALA A 147 11.85 -12.85 -9.49
N GLU A 148 12.13 -12.83 -10.80
CA GLU A 148 11.14 -12.52 -11.82
C GLU A 148 10.85 -13.77 -12.66
N ILE A 149 9.59 -14.20 -12.73
CA ILE A 149 9.19 -15.46 -13.36
C ILE A 149 8.01 -15.27 -14.31
N TYR A 150 7.88 -16.14 -15.31
CA TYR A 150 6.68 -16.19 -16.14
C TYR A 150 5.55 -16.91 -15.44
N VAL A 151 4.36 -16.30 -15.47
CA VAL A 151 3.15 -16.83 -14.85
C VAL A 151 1.98 -16.81 -15.82
N VAL A 152 0.95 -17.56 -15.50
CA VAL A 152 -0.33 -17.56 -16.19
C VAL A 152 -1.43 -17.28 -15.16
N PRO A 153 -2.34 -16.33 -15.41
CA PRO A 153 -3.45 -16.09 -14.50
C PRO A 153 -4.35 -17.32 -14.45
N VAL A 154 -4.60 -17.82 -13.24
CA VAL A 154 -5.58 -18.88 -13.00
C VAL A 154 -6.91 -18.17 -12.75
N HIS A 155 -7.73 -18.04 -13.78
CA HIS A 155 -9.11 -17.58 -13.60
C HIS A 155 -9.83 -18.63 -12.75
N ARG A 156 -10.54 -18.19 -11.70
CA ARG A 156 -11.55 -19.06 -11.10
C ARG A 156 -12.66 -19.24 -12.15
N PRO A 157 -13.10 -20.48 -12.42
CA PRO A 157 -14.33 -20.69 -13.18
C PRO A 157 -15.53 -20.10 -12.46
#